data_AF-A0A6A7BQP6-F1
#
_entry.id   AF-A0A6A7BQP6-F1
#
_cell.length_a   1.000
_cell.length_b   1.000
_cell.length_c   1.000
_cell.angle_alpha   90.00
_cell.angle_beta   90.00
_cell.angle_gamma   90.00
#
_symmetry.space_group_name_H-M   'P 1'
#
loop_
_entity.id
_entity.type
_entity.pdbx_description
1 polymer ?
#
loop_
_entity_poly.entity_id
_entity_poly.type
_entity_poly.pdbx_seq_one_letter_code
_entity_poly.pdbx_strand_id
1 'polypeptide(L)'
;MLEKRVLQELRYVGLLSTGEVPHYELHEDDELSARLRTLQHELRNVSRINHVRKARVRELVEERMAMQEYNQVADDLDNQVIEAYVKRNRSQGKPAKKTTSLASRGVVQKGVATSSAVKEGMESIRTVVAKRKNWHEMLGPAVNYGRPDLPDEFTNIFDDESMKRLERAEAEAVAAETED
;
A
#
# COMPACT_ATOMS: atom_id res chain seq x y z
N MET A 1 -17.92 1.03 -67.07
CA MET A 1 -17.17 0.82 -68.34
C MET A 1 -15.67 0.64 -68.11
N LEU A 2 -15.06 1.34 -67.16
CA LEU A 2 -13.63 1.23 -66.86
C LEU A 2 -13.22 -0.14 -66.29
N GLU A 3 -14.00 -0.63 -65.33
CA GLU A 3 -13.74 -1.89 -64.60
C GLU A 3 -13.71 -3.12 -65.53
N LYS A 4 -14.66 -3.22 -66.47
CA LYS A 4 -14.67 -4.26 -67.51
C LYS A 4 -13.43 -4.24 -68.39
N ARG A 5 -12.89 -3.06 -68.67
CA ARG A 5 -11.64 -2.89 -69.44
C ARG A 5 -10.43 -3.33 -68.61
N VAL A 6 -10.36 -2.92 -67.35
CA VAL A 6 -9.29 -3.35 -66.41
C VAL A 6 -9.26 -4.87 -66.24
N LEU A 7 -10.42 -5.51 -66.07
CA LEU A 7 -10.54 -6.97 -65.99
C LEU A 7 -10.10 -7.69 -67.27
N GLN A 8 -10.31 -7.06 -68.43
CA GLN A 8 -9.88 -7.61 -69.71
C GLN A 8 -8.36 -7.50 -69.89
N GLU A 9 -7.75 -6.38 -69.49
CA GLU A 9 -6.30 -6.21 -69.50
C GLU A 9 -5.61 -7.16 -68.52
N LEU A 10 -6.11 -7.32 -67.29
CA LEU A 10 -5.52 -8.23 -66.30
C LEU A 10 -5.55 -9.69 -66.75
N ARG A 11 -6.60 -10.08 -67.48
CA ARG A 11 -6.72 -11.40 -68.10
C ARG A 11 -5.80 -11.58 -69.30
N TYR A 12 -5.58 -10.52 -70.09
CA TYR A 12 -4.62 -10.54 -71.18
C TYR A 12 -3.18 -10.72 -70.67
N VAL A 13 -2.86 -10.10 -69.52
CA VAL A 13 -1.56 -10.26 -68.83
C VAL A 13 -1.42 -11.61 -68.11
N GLY A 14 -2.51 -12.38 -67.99
CA GLY A 14 -2.53 -13.70 -67.38
C GLY A 14 -2.59 -13.71 -65.85
N LEU A 15 -2.93 -12.57 -65.24
CA LEU A 15 -3.13 -12.46 -63.79
C LEU A 15 -4.49 -13.01 -63.32
N LEU A 16 -5.46 -13.10 -64.23
CA LEU A 16 -6.81 -13.65 -63.99
C LEU A 16 -7.13 -14.71 -65.05
N SER A 17 -7.68 -15.84 -64.64
CA SER A 17 -8.08 -16.90 -65.57
C SER A 17 -9.30 -16.49 -66.42
N THR A 18 -9.48 -17.13 -67.58
CA THR A 18 -10.59 -16.86 -68.50
C THR A 18 -11.93 -17.28 -67.89
N GLY A 19 -12.58 -16.38 -67.15
CA GLY A 19 -13.88 -16.61 -66.51
C GLY A 19 -13.91 -16.37 -65.00
N GLU A 20 -12.76 -16.05 -64.41
CA GLU A 20 -12.67 -15.74 -62.98
C GLU A 20 -13.23 -14.34 -62.69
N VAL A 21 -14.18 -14.27 -61.77
CA VAL A 21 -14.76 -13.01 -61.28
C VAL A 21 -14.08 -12.72 -59.94
N PRO A 22 -13.37 -11.58 -59.79
CA PRO A 22 -12.76 -11.26 -58.51
C PRO A 22 -13.84 -11.16 -57.44
N HIS A 23 -13.71 -11.98 -56.41
CA HIS A 23 -14.61 -11.95 -55.27
C HIS A 23 -14.16 -10.86 -54.30
N TYR A 24 -14.56 -9.61 -54.57
CA TYR A 24 -14.23 -8.46 -53.73
C TYR A 24 -14.78 -8.54 -52.30
N GLU A 25 -15.75 -9.43 -52.07
CA GLU A 25 -16.34 -9.71 -50.75
C GLU A 25 -15.62 -10.83 -49.99
N LEU A 26 -14.73 -11.59 -50.64
CA LEU A 26 -13.86 -12.51 -49.91
C LEU A 26 -12.81 -11.66 -49.19
N HIS A 27 -13.08 -11.33 -47.93
CA HIS A 27 -12.05 -10.92 -46.99
C HIS A 27 -11.16 -12.15 -46.75
N GLU A 28 -10.14 -12.33 -47.58
CA GLU A 28 -9.02 -13.16 -47.19
C GLU A 28 -8.34 -12.46 -46.02
N ASP A 29 -8.50 -13.05 -44.84
CA ASP A 29 -8.01 -12.49 -43.60
C ASP A 29 -6.48 -12.49 -43.65
N ASP A 30 -5.87 -11.33 -43.88
CA ASP A 30 -4.43 -11.21 -44.05
C ASP A 30 -3.68 -11.91 -42.90
N GLU A 31 -2.55 -12.55 -43.20
CA GLU A 31 -1.72 -13.22 -42.19
C GLU A 31 -1.37 -12.27 -41.02
N LEU A 32 -1.25 -10.97 -41.31
CA LEU A 32 -1.06 -9.91 -40.32
C LEU A 32 -2.26 -9.76 -39.38
N SER A 33 -3.48 -9.78 -39.92
CA SER A 33 -4.73 -9.71 -39.16
C SER A 33 -4.91 -10.94 -38.27
N ALA A 34 -4.52 -12.12 -38.75
CA ALA A 34 -4.48 -13.34 -37.95
C ALA A 34 -3.46 -13.24 -36.81
N ARG A 35 -2.24 -12.76 -37.10
CA ARG A 35 -1.20 -12.58 -36.09
C ARG A 35 -1.60 -11.56 -35.03
N LEU A 36 -2.21 -10.45 -35.43
CA LEU A 36 -2.69 -9.41 -34.51
C LEU A 36 -3.72 -9.95 -33.53
N ARG A 37 -4.68 -10.77 -33.97
CA ARG A 37 -5.67 -11.41 -33.08
C ARG A 37 -5.01 -12.33 -32.06
N THR A 38 -4.03 -13.13 -32.48
CA THR A 38 -3.26 -13.97 -31.57
C THR A 38 -2.53 -13.13 -30.51
N LEU A 39 -1.83 -12.07 -30.92
CA LEU A 39 -1.15 -11.17 -29.97
C LEU A 39 -2.13 -10.47 -29.02
N GLN A 40 -3.28 -10.03 -29.53
CA GLN A 40 -4.32 -9.41 -28.70
C GLN A 40 -4.86 -10.40 -27.66
N HIS A 41 -5.03 -11.67 -28.03
CA HIS A 41 -5.45 -12.71 -27.09
C HIS A 41 -4.38 -12.95 -26.02
N GLU A 42 -3.11 -13.08 -26.40
CA GLU A 42 -1.99 -13.22 -25.47
C GLU A 42 -1.88 -12.01 -24.54
N LEU A 43 -2.02 -10.80 -25.08
CA LEU A 43 -1.99 -9.55 -24.31
C LEU A 43 -3.11 -9.51 -23.27
N ARG A 44 -4.34 -9.90 -23.64
CA ARG A 44 -5.47 -9.98 -22.69
C ARG A 44 -5.18 -10.97 -21.57
N ASN A 45 -4.62 -12.14 -21.90
CA ASN A 45 -4.27 -13.16 -20.90
C ASN A 45 -3.20 -12.65 -19.92
N VAL A 46 -2.12 -12.05 -20.43
CA VAL A 46 -1.05 -11.50 -19.60
C VAL A 46 -1.53 -10.29 -18.79
N SER A 47 -2.35 -9.44 -19.39
CA SER A 47 -2.96 -8.29 -18.71
C SER A 47 -3.78 -8.75 -17.52
N ARG A 48 -4.67 -9.74 -17.70
CA ARG A 48 -5.48 -10.33 -16.62
C ARG A 48 -4.61 -10.82 -15.45
N ILE A 49 -3.62 -11.67 -15.75
CA ILE A 49 -2.67 -12.17 -14.73
C ILE A 49 -1.97 -11.03 -13.99
N ASN A 50 -1.56 -9.99 -14.72
CA ASN A 50 -0.90 -8.84 -14.11
C ASN A 50 -1.84 -8.04 -13.20
N HIS A 51 -3.12 -7.90 -13.53
CA HIS A 51 -4.10 -7.24 -12.66
C HIS A 51 -4.30 -8.02 -11.36
N VAL A 52 -4.47 -9.33 -11.44
CA VAL A 52 -4.58 -10.21 -10.25
C VAL A 52 -3.34 -10.11 -9.37
N ARG A 53 -2.13 -10.18 -9.96
CA ARG A 53 -0.88 -10.02 -9.21
C ARG A 53 -0.76 -8.66 -8.55
N LYS A 54 -1.17 -7.59 -9.23
CA LYS A 54 -1.21 -6.24 -8.64
C LYS A 54 -2.19 -6.15 -7.48
N ALA A 55 -3.36 -6.79 -7.59
CA ALA A 55 -4.32 -6.87 -6.50
C ALA A 55 -3.73 -7.61 -5.29
N ARG A 56 -3.04 -8.73 -5.52
CA ARG A 56 -2.36 -9.48 -4.46
C ARG A 56 -1.29 -8.66 -3.74
N VAL A 57 -0.45 -7.98 -4.52
CA VAL A 57 0.59 -7.10 -3.96
C VAL A 57 -0.04 -5.96 -3.17
N ARG A 58 -1.18 -5.41 -3.62
CA ARG A 58 -1.90 -4.35 -2.89
C ARG A 58 -2.32 -4.79 -1.50
N GLU A 59 -2.95 -5.96 -1.36
CA GLU A 59 -3.36 -6.50 -0.05
C GLU A 59 -2.16 -6.63 0.91
N LEU A 60 -1.04 -7.15 0.41
CA LEU A 60 0.18 -7.29 1.21
C LEU A 60 0.80 -5.94 1.59
N VAL A 61 0.74 -4.96 0.69
CA VAL A 61 1.22 -3.60 0.97
C VAL A 61 0.37 -2.94 2.05
N GLU A 62 -0.96 -3.11 2.02
CA GLU A 62 -1.85 -2.58 3.06
C GLU A 62 -1.51 -3.15 4.44
N GLU A 63 -1.27 -4.46 4.53
CA GLU A 63 -0.83 -5.11 5.77
C GLU A 63 0.54 -4.57 6.24
N ARG A 64 1.50 -4.46 5.32
CA ARG A 64 2.85 -3.93 5.62
C ARG A 64 2.81 -2.47 6.05
N MET A 65 1.94 -1.65 5.47
CA MET A 65 1.76 -0.26 5.88
C MET A 65 1.20 -0.17 7.30
N ALA A 66 0.22 -1.01 7.66
CA ALA A 66 -0.31 -1.06 9.03
C ALA A 66 0.77 -1.44 10.05
N MET A 67 1.64 -2.40 9.71
CA MET A 67 2.81 -2.77 10.54
C MET A 67 3.78 -1.60 10.71
N GLN A 68 4.06 -0.86 9.63
CA GLN A 68 4.94 0.30 9.66
C GLN A 68 4.35 1.44 10.51
N GLU A 69 3.06 1.75 10.35
CA GLU A 69 2.35 2.76 11.14
C GLU A 69 2.36 2.41 12.63
N TYR A 70 2.15 1.13 12.96
CA TYR A 70 2.27 0.66 14.34
C TYR A 70 3.65 0.93 14.93
N ASN A 71 4.72 0.61 14.22
CA ASN A 71 6.09 0.83 14.68
C ASN A 71 6.39 2.32 14.84
N GLN A 72 5.96 3.14 13.88
CA GLN A 72 6.13 4.60 13.95
C GLN A 72 5.51 5.18 15.22
N VAL A 73 4.26 4.80 15.52
CA VAL A 73 3.57 5.26 16.74
C VAL A 73 4.21 4.67 18.01
N ALA A 74 4.66 3.42 17.96
CA ALA A 74 5.36 2.80 19.09
C ALA A 74 6.66 3.53 19.43
N ASP A 75 7.45 3.88 18.42
CA ASP A 75 8.69 4.65 18.58
C ASP A 75 8.40 6.06 19.12
N ASP A 76 7.34 6.72 18.63
CA ASP A 76 6.92 8.03 19.12
C ASP A 76 6.47 7.99 20.58
N LEU A 77 5.73 6.94 20.99
CA LEU A 77 5.34 6.73 22.39
C LEU A 77 6.56 6.47 23.27
N ASP A 78 7.56 5.73 22.78
CA ASP A 78 8.81 5.47 23.49
C ASP A 78 9.63 6.75 23.69
N ASN A 79 9.72 7.57 22.65
CA ASN A 79 10.35 8.89 22.72
C ASN A 79 9.64 9.80 23.73
N GLN A 80 8.30 9.81 23.77
CA GLN A 80 7.55 10.57 24.77
C GLN A 80 7.84 10.10 26.20
N VAL A 81 7.98 8.79 26.42
CA VAL A 81 8.37 8.23 27.72
C VAL A 81 9.77 8.74 28.11
N ILE A 82 10.75 8.62 27.21
CA ILE A 82 12.14 9.07 27.46
C ILE A 82 12.16 10.57 27.78
N GLU A 83 11.47 11.39 26.99
CA GLU A 83 11.38 12.83 27.21
C GLU A 83 10.78 13.17 28.57
N ALA A 84 9.69 12.50 28.96
CA ALA A 84 9.04 12.73 30.24
C ALA A 84 9.96 12.36 31.41
N TYR A 85 10.71 11.25 31.30
CA TYR A 85 11.74 10.86 32.26
C TYR A 85 12.88 11.90 32.36
N VAL A 86 13.38 12.40 31.23
CA VAL A 86 14.44 13.43 31.21
C VAL A 86 13.96 14.74 31.83
N LYS A 87 12.75 15.20 31.48
CA LYS A 87 12.12 16.41 32.05
C LYS A 87 12.01 16.30 33.57
N ARG A 88 11.55 15.16 34.09
CA ARG A 88 11.53 14.87 35.53
C ARG A 88 12.94 14.94 36.13
N ASN A 89 13.90 14.22 35.57
CA ASN A 89 15.25 14.14 36.14
C ASN A 89 15.92 15.52 36.20
N ARG A 90 15.76 16.34 35.15
CA ARG A 90 16.25 17.72 35.11
C ARG A 90 15.57 18.65 36.13
N SER A 91 14.31 18.39 36.46
CA SER A 91 13.56 19.17 37.46
C SER A 91 13.90 18.81 38.92
N GLN A 92 14.35 17.57 39.18
CA GLN A 92 14.70 17.12 40.53
C GLN A 92 16.13 17.49 40.97
N GLY A 93 17.02 17.84 40.04
CA GLY A 93 18.44 18.13 40.33
C GLY A 93 18.82 19.61 40.55
N LYS A 94 17.88 20.56 40.54
CA LYS A 94 18.22 21.99 40.74
C LYS A 94 18.18 22.34 42.25
N PRO A 95 19.31 22.53 42.94
CA PRO A 95 19.30 23.12 44.27
C PRO A 95 18.77 24.55 44.15
N ALA A 96 17.76 24.90 44.97
CA ALA A 96 17.30 26.27 45.08
C ALA A 96 18.50 27.15 45.45
N LYS A 97 18.96 28.01 44.52
CA LYS A 97 19.96 29.03 44.83
C LYS A 97 19.37 29.92 45.92
N LYS A 98 19.89 29.79 47.15
CA LYS A 98 19.66 30.77 48.21
C LYS A 98 20.27 32.09 47.75
N THR A 99 19.45 32.98 47.20
CA THR A 99 19.81 34.38 47.07
C THR A 99 19.68 34.98 48.47
N THR A 100 20.80 35.12 49.16
CA THR A 100 20.91 36.01 50.31
C THR A 100 20.73 37.44 49.84
N SER A 101 19.51 37.98 49.91
CA SER A 101 19.32 39.40 50.13
C SER A 101 18.47 39.61 51.38
N LEU A 102 19.07 40.36 52.29
CA LEU A 102 18.55 40.77 53.57
C LEU A 102 17.53 41.88 53.35
N ALA A 103 16.24 41.58 53.31
CA ALA A 103 15.16 42.51 53.64
C ALA A 103 13.80 41.81 53.62
N SER A 104 12.96 42.19 54.57
CA SER A 104 11.52 41.89 54.67
C SER A 104 11.13 40.64 55.46
N ARG A 105 10.71 40.91 56.70
CA ARG A 105 9.86 40.06 57.54
C ARG A 105 8.57 39.75 56.78
N GLY A 106 8.32 38.47 56.49
CA GLY A 106 7.04 38.03 55.98
C GLY A 106 7.06 36.55 55.64
N VAL A 107 6.48 35.74 56.52
CA VAL A 107 5.99 34.37 56.30
C VAL A 107 7.00 33.40 55.67
N VAL A 108 7.44 32.45 56.48
CA VAL A 108 8.18 31.26 56.07
C VAL A 108 7.35 30.44 55.08
N GLN A 109 7.45 30.76 53.78
CA GLN A 109 7.14 29.81 52.71
C GLN A 109 8.46 29.17 52.31
N LYS A 110 8.85 28.19 53.11
CA LYS A 110 9.84 27.18 52.75
C LYS A 110 9.45 26.66 51.37
N GLY A 111 10.28 26.95 50.38
CA GLY A 111 10.14 26.46 49.01
C GLY A 111 10.16 24.93 48.97
N VAL A 112 9.03 24.33 49.33
CA VAL A 112 8.62 23.04 48.84
C VAL A 112 8.40 23.29 47.36
N ALA A 113 9.31 22.80 46.51
CA ALA A 113 8.94 22.52 45.13
C ALA A 113 7.60 21.81 45.24
N THR A 114 6.53 22.48 44.81
CA THR A 114 5.17 22.11 45.14
C THR A 114 5.05 20.61 44.91
N SER A 115 4.70 19.87 45.96
CA SER A 115 4.46 18.43 45.86
C SER A 115 3.48 18.14 44.73
N SER A 116 2.63 19.11 44.38
CA SER A 116 1.81 19.22 43.18
C SER A 116 2.59 19.11 41.86
N ALA A 117 3.65 19.89 41.60
CA ALA A 117 4.37 19.85 40.31
C ALA A 117 5.15 18.55 40.08
N VAL A 118 5.68 17.96 41.17
CA VAL A 118 6.33 16.63 41.10
C VAL A 118 5.30 15.52 40.95
N LYS A 119 4.13 15.63 41.61
CA LYS A 119 3.00 14.68 41.44
C LYS A 119 2.42 14.75 40.04
N GLU A 120 2.23 15.94 39.50
CA GLU A 120 1.72 16.20 38.14
C GLU A 120 2.70 15.69 37.06
N GLY A 121 4.01 15.85 37.29
CA GLY A 121 5.05 15.22 36.46
C GLY A 121 5.09 13.68 36.54
N MET A 122 4.77 13.08 37.70
CA MET A 122 4.66 11.63 37.83
C MET A 122 3.35 11.08 37.24
N GLU A 123 2.28 11.85 37.27
CA GLU A 123 1.00 11.52 36.63
C GLU A 123 1.11 11.62 35.11
N SER A 124 1.86 12.60 34.57
CA SER A 124 2.14 12.67 33.13
C SER A 124 3.01 11.51 32.63
N ILE A 125 4.05 11.08 33.37
CA ILE A 125 4.82 9.87 33.01
C ILE A 125 3.92 8.63 33.05
N ARG A 126 3.12 8.46 34.12
CA ARG A 126 2.22 7.30 34.26
C ARG A 126 1.18 7.23 33.15
N THR A 127 0.66 8.37 32.70
CA THR A 127 -0.30 8.40 31.59
C THR A 127 0.34 8.03 30.26
N VAL A 128 1.55 8.52 29.95
CA VAL A 128 2.25 8.14 28.70
C VAL A 128 2.66 6.66 28.72
N VAL A 129 3.15 6.15 29.86
CA VAL A 129 3.46 4.72 30.03
C VAL A 129 2.21 3.85 29.89
N ALA A 130 1.08 4.28 30.46
CA ALA A 130 -0.20 3.59 30.30
C ALA A 130 -0.69 3.59 28.84
N LYS A 131 -0.52 4.72 28.13
CA LYS A 131 -0.84 4.81 26.69
C LYS A 131 0.01 3.86 25.86
N ARG A 132 1.34 3.82 26.08
CA ARG A 132 2.24 2.86 25.43
C ARG A 132 1.79 1.42 25.68
N LYS A 133 1.50 1.08 26.94
CA LYS A 133 1.06 -0.26 27.32
C LYS A 133 -0.25 -0.62 26.62
N ASN A 134 -1.24 0.28 26.65
CA ASN A 134 -2.52 0.06 25.99
C ASN A 134 -2.38 -0.08 24.47
N TRP A 135 -1.55 0.74 23.84
CA TRP A 135 -1.24 0.64 22.41
C TRP A 135 -0.65 -0.74 22.06
N HIS A 136 0.31 -1.20 22.86
CA HIS A 136 0.96 -2.48 22.68
C HIS A 136 0.02 -3.68 22.89
N GLU A 137 -0.84 -3.62 23.90
CA GLU A 137 -1.78 -4.71 24.24
C GLU A 137 -2.98 -4.77 23.30
N MET A 138 -3.53 -3.61 22.91
CA MET A 138 -4.71 -3.56 22.04
C MET A 138 -4.35 -3.78 20.57
N LEU A 139 -3.32 -3.08 20.08
CA LEU A 139 -2.99 -3.07 18.64
C LEU A 139 -1.90 -4.06 18.26
N GLY A 140 -0.97 -4.37 19.18
CA GLY A 140 0.15 -5.28 18.92
C GLY A 140 -0.26 -6.62 18.32
N PRO A 141 -1.25 -7.35 18.89
CA PRO A 141 -1.69 -8.63 18.33
C PRO A 141 -2.30 -8.54 16.93
N ALA A 142 -2.95 -7.43 16.59
CA ALA A 142 -3.64 -7.26 15.30
C ALA A 142 -2.67 -7.06 14.13
N VAL A 143 -1.48 -6.52 14.39
CA VAL A 143 -0.46 -6.18 13.38
C VAL A 143 0.85 -6.95 13.57
N ASN A 144 0.79 -8.10 14.25
CA ASN A 144 1.96 -8.93 14.58
C ASN A 144 3.11 -8.14 15.21
N TYR A 145 2.79 -7.18 16.09
CA TYR A 145 3.74 -6.28 16.74
C TYR A 145 4.64 -5.50 15.75
N GLY A 146 4.12 -5.21 14.56
CA GLY A 146 4.84 -4.50 13.50
C GLY A 146 5.95 -5.34 12.87
N ARG A 147 5.94 -6.66 13.05
CA ARG A 147 6.95 -7.57 12.49
C ARG A 147 6.40 -8.27 11.26
N PRO A 148 7.04 -8.09 10.10
CA PRO A 148 6.70 -8.88 8.93
C PRO A 148 7.17 -10.33 9.14
N ASP A 149 6.33 -11.30 8.80
CA ASP A 149 6.74 -12.70 8.75
C ASP A 149 7.80 -12.87 7.66
N LEU A 150 8.85 -13.63 7.98
CA LEU A 150 9.84 -14.03 6.98
C LEU A 150 9.19 -15.07 6.07
N PRO A 151 9.28 -14.92 4.74
CA PRO A 151 8.86 -15.96 3.83
C PRO A 151 9.68 -17.23 4.11
N ASP A 152 9.01 -18.35 4.39
CA ASP A 152 9.66 -19.66 4.38
C ASP A 152 10.08 -20.01 2.94
N GLU A 153 11.09 -20.85 2.76
CA GLU A 153 11.72 -21.14 1.45
C GLU A 153 10.74 -21.64 0.39
N PHE A 154 9.58 -22.16 0.83
CA PHE A 154 8.52 -22.69 -0.02
C PHE A 154 7.29 -21.76 -0.16
N THR A 155 7.31 -20.58 0.46
CA THR A 155 6.17 -19.65 0.47
C THR A 155 6.25 -18.69 -0.72
N ASN A 156 5.33 -18.85 -1.67
CA ASN A 156 5.14 -17.88 -2.73
C ASN A 156 4.10 -16.83 -2.32
N ILE A 157 4.41 -15.55 -2.56
CA ILE A 157 3.48 -14.41 -2.41
C ILE A 157 2.24 -14.57 -3.30
N PHE A 158 2.38 -15.29 -4.42
CA PHE A 158 1.32 -15.67 -5.34
C PHE A 158 0.91 -17.13 -5.12
N ASP A 159 0.40 -17.43 -3.93
CA ASP A 159 -0.20 -18.73 -3.61
C ASP A 159 -1.43 -19.01 -4.47
N ASP A 160 -1.61 -20.28 -4.87
CA ASP A 160 -2.68 -20.67 -5.80
C ASP A 160 -4.08 -20.34 -5.27
N GLU A 161 -4.29 -20.43 -3.96
CA GLU A 161 -5.57 -20.11 -3.32
C GLU A 161 -5.90 -18.62 -3.42
N SER A 162 -4.98 -17.74 -3.04
CA SER A 162 -5.18 -16.29 -3.15
C SER A 162 -5.32 -15.84 -4.59
N MET A 163 -4.52 -16.41 -5.50
CA MET A 163 -4.59 -16.10 -6.93
C MET A 163 -5.95 -16.49 -7.51
N LYS A 164 -6.47 -17.68 -7.18
CA LYS A 164 -7.79 -18.13 -7.64
C LYS A 164 -8.94 -17.29 -7.08
N ARG A 165 -8.84 -16.84 -5.83
CA ARG A 165 -9.81 -15.91 -5.23
C ARG A 165 -9.82 -14.58 -5.97
N LEU A 166 -8.65 -14.01 -6.21
CA LEU A 166 -8.49 -12.71 -6.87
C LEU A 166 -8.85 -12.77 -8.36
N GLU A 167 -8.58 -13.88 -9.04
CA GLU A 167 -9.04 -14.12 -10.42
C GLU A 167 -10.55 -14.15 -10.53
N ARG A 168 -11.24 -14.78 -9.56
CA ARG A 168 -12.71 -14.75 -9.52
C ARG A 168 -13.23 -13.33 -9.29
N ALA A 169 -12.64 -12.60 -8.33
CA ALA A 169 -13.03 -11.23 -8.04
C ALA A 169 -12.79 -10.28 -9.23
N GLU A 170 -11.68 -10.45 -9.95
CA GLU A 170 -11.40 -9.70 -11.18
C GLU A 170 -12.42 -10.05 -12.28
N ALA A 171 -12.74 -11.32 -12.48
CA ALA A 171 -13.74 -11.73 -13.47
C ALA A 171 -15.13 -11.16 -13.17
N GLU A 172 -15.54 -11.12 -11.90
CA GLU A 172 -16.77 -10.48 -11.44
C GLU A 172 -16.75 -8.96 -11.67
N ALA A 173 -15.62 -8.29 -11.38
CA ALA A 173 -15.46 -6.86 -11.61
C ALA A 173 -15.53 -6.50 -13.11
N VAL A 174 -14.86 -7.27 -13.97
CA VAL A 174 -14.92 -7.08 -15.43
C VAL A 174 -16.32 -7.32 -15.96
N ALA A 175 -17.05 -8.33 -15.45
CA ALA A 175 -18.44 -8.57 -15.84
C ALA A 175 -19.34 -7.38 -15.48
N ALA A 176 -19.18 -6.83 -14.27
CA ALA A 176 -19.93 -5.64 -13.84
C ALA A 176 -19.63 -4.42 -14.71
N GLU A 177 -18.36 -4.19 -15.08
CA GLU A 177 -17.96 -3.08 -15.97
C GLU A 177 -18.51 -3.22 -17.41
N THR A 178 -18.85 -4.44 -17.85
CA THR A 178 -19.44 -4.67 -19.19
C THR A 178 -20.96 -4.57 -19.23
N GLU A 179 -21.62 -4.56 -18.06
CA GLU A 179 -23.08 -4.47 -17.93
C GLU A 179 -23.58 -3.02 -17.77
N ASP A 180 -22.70 -2.07 -17.41
CA ASP A 180 -22.92 -0.62 -17.35
C ASP A 180 -22.57 0.10 -18.68
#